data_AF-A0A367LXW8-F1
#
_entry.id   AF-A0A367LXW8-F1
#
_cell.length_a   1.000
_cell.length_b   1.000
_cell.length_c   1.000
_cell.angle_alpha   90.00
_cell.angle_beta   90.00
_cell.angle_gamma   90.00
#
_symmetry.space_group_name_H-M   'P 1'
#
loop_
_entity.id
_entity.type
_entity.pdbx_description
1 polymer ?
#
loop_
_entity_poly.entity_id
_entity_poly.type
_entity_poly.pdbx_seq_one_letter_code
_entity_poly.pdbx_strand_id
1 'polypeptide(L)'
;RLDNLLSCHAGLEALLNAEGDENCILVCTDHEEVGSCSHCGADGPFLEQVLRRLLPEGDAFSRAIQRSLLVSADNAHGVHPNYADRHDANHGPALNGGPVIKINSNQRYATNSETAGFFRHLCQDSEVPVQSFVTRSDMGCGSTIGPITASQ
;
A
#
# COMPACT_ATOMS: atom_id res chain seq x y z
N ARG A 1 -10.34 -11.80 9.53
CA ARG A 1 -10.14 -11.44 8.11
C ARG A 1 -10.24 -9.93 7.87
N LEU A 2 -10.15 -9.06 8.90
CA LEU A 2 -9.94 -7.63 8.66
C LEU A 2 -8.64 -7.45 7.87
N ASP A 3 -7.63 -8.23 8.24
CA ASP A 3 -6.45 -8.48 7.43
C ASP A 3 -6.77 -9.46 6.29
N ASN A 4 -6.71 -9.06 5.02
CA ASN A 4 -6.69 -7.68 4.49
C ASN A 4 -7.99 -7.31 3.74
N LEU A 5 -9.10 -8.02 4.01
CA LEU A 5 -10.40 -7.73 3.36
C LEU A 5 -10.93 -6.33 3.67
N LEU A 6 -10.50 -5.71 4.77
CA LEU A 6 -10.82 -4.31 5.07
C LEU A 6 -10.31 -3.38 3.97
N SER A 7 -9.04 -3.53 3.58
CA SER A 7 -8.42 -2.72 2.53
C SER A 7 -9.01 -3.05 1.16
N CYS A 8 -9.31 -4.31 0.87
CA CYS A 8 -10.00 -4.70 -0.37
C CYS A 8 -11.38 -4.05 -0.47
N HIS A 9 -12.15 -4.05 0.62
CA HIS A 9 -13.47 -3.42 0.67
C HIS A 9 -13.36 -1.90 0.52
N ALA A 10 -12.50 -1.25 1.29
CA ALA A 10 -12.28 0.19 1.20
C ALA A 10 -11.81 0.63 -0.19
N GLY A 11 -10.89 -0.12 -0.81
CA GLY A 11 -10.42 0.13 -2.16
C GLY A 11 -11.50 -0.05 -3.24
N LEU A 12 -12.37 -1.05 -3.08
CA LEU A 12 -13.50 -1.27 -3.99
C LEU A 12 -14.54 -0.14 -3.88
N GLU A 13 -14.92 0.22 -2.65
CA GLU A 13 -15.83 1.35 -2.43
C GLU A 13 -15.24 2.66 -2.98
N ALA A 14 -13.94 2.91 -2.78
CA ALA A 14 -13.28 4.08 -3.34
C ALA A 14 -13.29 4.07 -4.87
N LEU A 15 -13.05 2.93 -5.51
CA LEU A 15 -13.08 2.81 -6.98
C LEU A 15 -14.50 3.02 -7.54
N LEU A 16 -15.53 2.50 -6.87
CA LEU A 16 -16.92 2.67 -7.29
C LEU A 16 -17.42 4.12 -7.16
N ASN A 17 -16.89 4.85 -6.17
CA ASN A 17 -17.22 6.25 -5.92
C ASN A 17 -16.23 7.22 -6.59
N ALA A 18 -15.22 6.72 -7.31
CA ALA A 18 -14.24 7.57 -7.97
C ALA A 18 -14.89 8.31 -9.14
N GLU A 19 -14.71 9.63 -9.16
CA GLU A 19 -15.14 10.51 -10.25
C GLU A 19 -13.88 11.05 -10.95
N GLY A 20 -13.95 11.21 -12.27
CA GLY A 20 -12.87 11.82 -13.06
C GLY A 20 -12.47 10.98 -14.28
N ASP A 21 -11.50 11.52 -15.03
CA ASP A 21 -11.02 10.94 -16.28
C ASP A 21 -9.71 10.15 -16.12
N GLU A 22 -9.19 10.05 -14.89
CA GLU A 22 -7.95 9.32 -14.60
C GLU A 22 -8.18 7.82 -14.56
N ASN A 23 -7.19 7.05 -15.01
CA ASN A 23 -7.28 5.59 -14.98
C ASN A 23 -7.02 5.07 -13.56
N CYS A 24 -8.01 4.41 -12.96
CA CYS A 24 -7.90 3.77 -11.65
C CYS A 24 -7.95 2.25 -11.77
N ILE A 25 -7.07 1.56 -11.04
CA ILE A 25 -7.02 0.09 -11.01
C ILE A 25 -6.96 -0.36 -9.55
N LEU A 26 -7.87 -1.26 -9.18
CA LEU A 26 -7.80 -2.02 -7.93
C LEU A 26 -7.35 -3.45 -8.24
N VAL A 27 -6.32 -3.91 -7.52
CA VAL A 27 -5.81 -5.28 -7.62
C VAL A 27 -5.85 -5.92 -6.24
N CYS A 28 -6.62 -7.00 -6.10
CA CYS A 28 -6.67 -7.81 -4.90
C CYS A 28 -5.95 -9.13 -5.17
N THR A 29 -4.78 -9.33 -4.56
CA THR A 29 -3.94 -10.52 -4.75
C THR A 29 -4.18 -11.55 -3.67
N ASP A 30 -4.09 -12.83 -4.03
CA ASP A 30 -4.13 -13.94 -3.08
C ASP A 30 -2.72 -14.28 -2.56
N HIS A 31 -2.63 -15.22 -1.62
CA HIS A 31 -1.39 -15.81 -1.13
C HIS A 31 -0.37 -14.85 -0.50
N GLU A 32 -0.79 -13.65 -0.11
CA GLU A 32 0.08 -12.69 0.59
C GLU A 32 0.71 -13.32 1.84
N GLU A 33 -0.13 -13.94 2.66
CA GLU A 33 0.21 -14.61 3.93
C GLU A 33 1.14 -15.83 3.78
N VAL A 34 1.35 -16.31 2.55
CA VAL A 34 2.27 -17.42 2.23
C VAL A 34 3.42 -16.98 1.31
N GLY A 35 3.61 -15.67 1.13
CA GLY A 35 4.78 -15.09 0.44
C GLY A 35 4.53 -14.60 -0.99
N SER A 36 3.29 -14.56 -1.47
CA SER A 36 2.87 -14.01 -2.77
C SER A 36 3.43 -14.67 -4.05
N CYS A 37 4.33 -15.65 -3.93
CA CYS A 37 4.93 -16.38 -5.05
C CYS A 37 3.94 -17.41 -5.64
N SER A 38 2.96 -16.92 -6.39
CA SER A 38 1.97 -17.73 -7.09
C SER A 38 1.39 -16.98 -8.28
N HIS A 39 0.70 -17.68 -9.18
CA HIS A 39 0.08 -17.07 -10.36
C HIS A 39 -0.99 -16.01 -10.03
N CYS A 40 -1.64 -16.09 -8.86
CA CYS A 40 -2.65 -15.14 -8.38
C CYS A 40 -2.13 -14.24 -7.25
N GLY A 41 -0.86 -14.36 -6.88
CA GLY A 41 -0.22 -13.52 -5.87
C GLY A 41 0.46 -12.30 -6.47
N ALA A 42 0.95 -11.42 -5.60
CA ALA A 42 1.61 -10.19 -6.01
C ALA A 42 2.94 -10.42 -6.75
N ASP A 43 3.60 -11.56 -6.52
CA ASP A 43 4.81 -11.97 -7.27
C ASP A 43 4.47 -12.81 -8.53
N GLY A 44 3.21 -12.74 -8.95
CA GLY A 44 2.71 -13.40 -10.16
C GLY A 44 2.74 -12.45 -11.37
N PRO A 45 2.75 -13.00 -12.60
CA PRO A 45 2.83 -12.19 -13.82
C PRO A 45 1.51 -11.51 -14.19
N PHE A 46 0.43 -11.75 -13.45
CA PHE A 46 -0.93 -11.39 -13.85
C PHE A 46 -1.09 -9.89 -14.08
N LEU A 47 -0.67 -9.06 -13.12
CA LEU A 47 -0.84 -7.61 -13.21
C LEU A 47 -0.08 -7.02 -14.39
N GLU A 48 1.21 -7.35 -14.52
CA GLU A 48 2.04 -6.88 -15.63
C GLU A 48 1.45 -7.31 -16.99
N GLN A 49 1.05 -8.58 -17.12
CA GLN A 49 0.46 -9.10 -18.35
C GLN A 49 -0.86 -8.38 -18.70
N VAL A 50 -1.72 -8.10 -17.72
CA VAL A 50 -2.96 -7.34 -17.95
C VAL A 50 -2.64 -5.92 -18.42
N LEU A 51 -1.73 -5.22 -17.74
CA LEU A 51 -1.35 -3.85 -18.11
C LEU A 51 -0.72 -3.76 -19.50
N ARG A 52 0.18 -4.69 -19.85
CA ARG A 52 0.78 -4.76 -21.19
C ARG A 52 -0.24 -5.04 -22.29
N ARG A 53 -1.29 -5.81 -21.99
CA ARG A 53 -2.38 -6.08 -22.93
C ARG A 53 -3.29 -4.86 -23.12
N LEU A 54 -3.47 -4.04 -22.08
CA LEU A 54 -4.19 -2.77 -22.17
C LEU A 54 -3.38 -1.70 -22.91
N LEU A 55 -2.05 -1.77 -22.85
CA LEU A 55 -1.12 -0.80 -23.43
C LEU A 55 -0.16 -1.47 -24.43
N PRO A 56 -0.65 -2.00 -25.58
CA PRO A 56 0.14 -2.82 -26.49
C PRO A 56 1.17 -2.04 -27.33
N GLU A 57 1.08 -0.71 -27.34
CA GLU A 57 1.83 0.13 -28.27
C GLU A 57 3.20 0.54 -27.71
N GLY A 58 4.28 0.14 -28.39
CA GLY A 58 5.64 0.66 -28.17
C GLY A 58 6.04 0.71 -26.69
N ASP A 59 6.35 1.93 -26.22
CA ASP A 59 6.73 2.27 -24.85
C ASP A 59 5.55 2.77 -23.98
N ALA A 60 4.30 2.60 -24.43
CA ALA A 60 3.11 3.08 -23.70
C ALA A 60 3.02 2.51 -22.28
N PHE A 61 3.30 1.20 -22.11
CA PHE A 61 3.38 0.58 -20.79
C PHE A 61 4.40 1.29 -19.89
N SER A 62 5.64 1.45 -20.35
CA SER A 62 6.70 2.08 -19.57
C SER A 62 6.37 3.52 -19.19
N ARG A 63 5.81 4.30 -20.12
CA ARG A 63 5.36 5.67 -19.84
C ARG A 63 4.23 5.73 -18.83
N ALA A 64 3.27 4.80 -18.90
CA ALA A 64 2.17 4.73 -17.96
C ALA A 64 2.69 4.41 -16.55
N ILE A 65 3.52 3.38 -16.39
CA ILE A 65 4.11 3.02 -15.09
C ILE A 65 4.88 4.19 -14.47
N GLN A 66 5.69 4.91 -15.26
CA GLN A 66 6.46 6.07 -14.76
C GLN A 66 5.60 7.28 -14.37
N ARG A 67 4.32 7.30 -14.74
CA ARG A 67 3.36 8.36 -14.39
C ARG A 67 2.29 7.90 -13.39
N SER A 68 2.38 6.66 -12.93
CA SER A 68 1.41 6.05 -12.01
C SER A 68 1.91 6.11 -10.57
N LEU A 69 0.96 6.08 -9.64
CA LEU A 69 1.19 5.87 -8.23
C LEU A 69 0.53 4.57 -7.78
N LEU A 70 1.25 3.73 -7.04
CA LEU A 70 0.71 2.53 -6.42
C LEU A 70 0.57 2.74 -4.90
N VAL A 71 -0.65 2.63 -4.39
CA VAL A 71 -0.92 2.56 -2.94
C VAL A 71 -1.07 1.10 -2.56
N SER A 72 -0.05 0.53 -1.90
CA SER A 72 -0.16 -0.80 -1.28
C SER A 72 -0.88 -0.67 0.06
N ALA A 73 -2.17 -0.98 0.06
CA ALA A 73 -3.02 -0.88 1.24
C ALA A 73 -3.03 -2.19 2.02
N ASP A 74 -2.55 -2.14 3.26
CA ASP A 74 -2.51 -3.26 4.18
C ASP A 74 -2.58 -2.76 5.64
N ASN A 75 -3.13 -3.57 6.56
CA ASN A 75 -3.45 -3.15 7.92
C ASN A 75 -2.20 -2.82 8.74
N ALA A 76 -2.23 -1.69 9.45
CA ALA A 76 -1.18 -1.32 10.40
C ALA A 76 -1.54 -1.76 11.83
N HIS A 77 -0.50 -1.92 12.65
CA HIS A 77 -0.69 -2.27 14.06
C HIS A 77 -1.00 -1.02 14.89
N GLY A 78 -2.25 -0.88 15.33
CA GLY A 78 -2.61 0.10 16.36
C GLY A 78 -1.88 -0.18 17.68
N VAL A 79 -1.64 0.85 18.47
CA VAL A 79 -1.01 0.70 19.79
C VAL A 79 -1.91 -0.16 20.68
N HIS A 80 -1.36 -1.28 21.16
CA HIS A 80 -2.08 -2.14 22.11
C HIS A 80 -1.87 -1.62 23.54
N PRO A 81 -2.92 -1.29 24.31
CA PRO A 81 -2.77 -0.62 25.61
C PRO A 81 -1.97 -1.46 26.62
N ASN A 82 -2.12 -2.78 26.60
CA ASN A 82 -1.35 -3.69 27.48
C ASN A 82 0.10 -3.94 27.02
N TYR A 83 0.48 -3.50 25.81
CA TYR A 83 1.78 -3.76 25.19
C TYR A 83 2.29 -2.51 24.45
N ALA A 84 2.11 -1.34 25.06
CA ALA A 84 2.49 -0.07 24.44
C ALA A 84 4.00 0.03 24.17
N ASP A 85 4.81 -0.73 24.91
CA ASP A 85 6.24 -0.86 24.74
C ASP A 85 6.65 -1.56 23.43
N ARG A 86 5.73 -2.22 22.72
CA ARG A 86 6.02 -2.84 21.41
C ARG A 86 6.05 -1.84 20.25
N HIS A 87 5.57 -0.62 20.46
CA HIS A 87 5.54 0.44 19.45
C HIS A 87 6.66 1.46 19.69
N ASP A 88 7.04 2.17 18.62
CA ASP A 88 7.88 3.36 18.77
C ASP A 88 7.07 4.48 19.43
N ALA A 89 7.66 5.17 20.41
CA ALA A 89 6.97 6.17 21.22
C ALA A 89 6.43 7.36 20.40
N ASN A 90 7.05 7.67 19.26
CA ASN A 90 6.65 8.78 18.39
C ASN A 90 5.82 8.32 17.18
N HIS A 91 5.71 7.02 16.92
CA HIS A 91 5.09 6.46 15.71
C HIS A 91 4.14 5.31 16.03
N GLY A 92 3.40 5.42 17.13
CA GLY A 92 2.34 4.50 17.52
C GLY A 92 0.98 4.93 16.97
N PRO A 93 0.37 4.20 16.00
CA PRO A 93 -0.92 4.57 15.44
C PRO A 93 -2.03 4.46 16.49
N ALA A 94 -2.79 5.54 16.64
CA ALA A 94 -4.00 5.56 17.44
C ALA A 94 -5.20 5.08 16.62
N LEU A 95 -6.12 4.37 17.27
CA LEU A 95 -7.40 4.04 16.67
C LEU A 95 -8.17 5.33 16.35
N ASN A 96 -8.88 5.32 15.22
CA ASN A 96 -9.63 6.47 14.70
C ASN A 96 -8.77 7.72 14.37
N GLY A 97 -7.45 7.60 14.33
CA GLY A 97 -6.55 8.69 13.91
C GLY A 97 -6.35 8.80 12.39
N GLY A 98 -7.08 8.01 11.59
CA GLY A 98 -6.97 7.94 10.14
C GLY A 98 -5.94 6.92 9.61
N PRO A 99 -5.80 6.81 8.28
CA PRO A 99 -4.86 5.89 7.63
C PRO A 99 -3.41 6.08 8.09
N VAL A 100 -2.63 5.01 7.97
CA VAL A 100 -1.26 4.95 8.48
C VAL A 100 -0.28 4.76 7.34
N ILE A 101 0.65 5.70 7.19
CA ILE A 101 1.80 5.55 6.28
C ILE A 101 2.84 4.68 6.98
N LYS A 102 3.04 3.46 6.48
CA LYS A 102 4.04 2.52 7.00
C LYS A 102 5.42 2.81 6.40
N ILE A 103 6.39 3.14 7.23
CA ILE A 103 7.76 3.50 6.80
C ILE A 103 8.76 2.51 7.40
N ASN A 104 9.64 1.96 6.58
CA ASN A 104 10.69 1.06 7.02
C ASN A 104 11.97 1.27 6.22
N SER A 105 13.09 1.51 6.91
CA SER A 105 14.39 1.79 6.28
C SER A 105 14.97 0.61 5.50
N ASN A 106 14.55 -0.62 5.79
CA ASN A 106 14.96 -1.84 5.10
C ASN A 106 14.04 -2.19 3.92
N GLN A 107 13.21 -1.25 3.46
CA GLN A 107 12.27 -1.42 2.34
C GLN A 107 11.31 -2.61 2.50
N ARG A 108 10.94 -2.95 3.74
CA ARG A 108 9.81 -3.87 4.02
C ARG A 108 8.46 -3.30 3.59
N TYR A 109 8.43 -1.98 3.43
CA TYR A 109 7.38 -1.21 2.77
C TYR A 109 8.02 -0.40 1.64
N ALA A 110 7.32 -0.25 0.51
CA ALA A 110 7.83 0.48 -0.66
C ALA A 110 7.81 2.02 -0.50
N THR A 111 7.31 2.52 0.64
CA THR A 111 7.17 3.95 0.91
C THR A 111 8.54 4.63 0.98
N ASN A 112 8.67 5.72 0.22
CA ASN A 112 9.82 6.63 0.26
C ASN A 112 9.35 8.05 0.62
N SER A 113 10.29 9.01 0.71
CA SER A 113 9.96 10.39 1.10
C SER A 113 9.00 11.09 0.12
N GLU A 114 9.12 10.81 -1.17
CA GLU A 114 8.31 11.41 -2.23
C GLU A 114 6.88 10.86 -2.21
N THR A 115 6.71 9.54 -2.21
CA THR A 115 5.40 8.89 -2.17
C THR A 115 4.67 9.16 -0.85
N ALA A 116 5.39 9.22 0.27
CA ALA A 116 4.82 9.64 1.54
C ALA A 116 4.39 11.12 1.52
N GLY A 117 5.19 12.00 0.93
CA GLY A 117 4.87 13.43 0.80
C GLY A 117 3.61 13.63 -0.04
N PHE A 118 3.53 12.97 -1.19
CA PHE A 118 2.38 13.02 -2.09
C PHE A 118 1.12 12.49 -1.41
N PHE A 119 1.18 11.33 -0.75
CA PHE A 119 0.02 10.78 -0.04
C PHE A 119 -0.45 11.68 1.11
N ARG A 120 0.48 12.29 1.87
CA ARG A 120 0.10 13.27 2.91
C ARG A 120 -0.59 14.49 2.33
N HIS A 121 -0.11 14.98 1.17
CA HIS A 121 -0.75 16.10 0.50
C HIS A 121 -2.18 15.77 0.07
N LEU A 122 -2.42 14.59 -0.52
CA LEU A 122 -3.77 14.12 -0.86
C LEU A 122 -4.69 14.03 0.37
N CYS A 123 -4.18 13.50 1.49
CA CYS A 123 -4.93 13.45 2.73
C CYS A 123 -5.27 14.85 3.26
N GLN A 124 -4.33 15.81 3.16
CA GLN A 124 -4.57 17.20 3.56
C GLN A 124 -5.67 17.85 2.70
N ASP A 125 -5.59 17.69 1.38
CA ASP A 125 -6.57 18.24 0.45
C ASP A 125 -7.96 17.63 0.62
N SER A 126 -8.02 16.37 1.08
CA SER A 126 -9.26 15.65 1.35
C SER A 126 -9.74 15.77 2.80
N GLU A 127 -9.06 16.56 3.63
CA GLU A 127 -9.33 16.71 5.07
C GLU A 127 -9.33 15.38 5.87
N VAL A 128 -8.55 14.41 5.40
CA VAL A 128 -8.39 13.09 6.05
C VAL A 128 -7.17 13.14 6.98
N PRO A 129 -7.33 12.85 8.29
CA PRO A 129 -6.18 12.76 9.18
C PRO A 129 -5.29 11.58 8.77
N VAL A 130 -3.98 11.73 8.86
CA VAL A 130 -3.02 10.69 8.47
C VAL A 130 -1.94 10.53 9.52
N GLN A 131 -1.60 9.29 9.80
CA GLN A 131 -0.60 8.91 10.79
C GLN A 131 0.63 8.30 10.12
N SER A 132 1.70 8.11 10.88
CA SER A 132 2.90 7.43 10.41
C SER A 132 3.28 6.33 11.39
N PHE A 133 3.65 5.18 10.85
CA PHE A 133 4.15 4.03 11.61
C PHE A 133 5.57 3.72 11.17
N VAL A 134 6.46 3.63 12.14
CA VAL A 134 7.84 3.21 11.96
C VAL A 134 8.08 2.05 12.90
N THR A 135 8.60 0.94 12.38
CA THR A 135 9.03 -0.17 13.22
C THR A 135 10.24 0.25 14.04
N ARG A 136 10.24 -0.11 15.32
CA ARG A 136 11.44 0.03 16.16
C ARG A 136 12.63 -0.66 15.50
N SER A 137 13.79 -0.02 15.54
CA SER A 137 14.99 -0.52 14.87
C SER A 137 15.49 -1.87 15.41
N ASP A 138 15.09 -2.24 16.63
CA ASP A 138 15.46 -3.49 17.30
C ASP A 138 14.46 -4.64 17.09
N MET A 139 13.39 -4.43 16.31
CA MET A 139 12.37 -5.43 16.03
C MET A 139 12.27 -5.73 14.53
N GLY A 140 12.15 -7.02 14.19
CA GLY A 140 11.81 -7.45 12.83
C GLY A 140 10.38 -7.06 12.46
N CYS A 141 10.15 -6.83 11.17
CA CYS A 141 8.83 -6.52 10.63
C CYS A 141 8.51 -7.46 9.46
N GLY A 142 7.22 -7.79 9.30
CA GLY A 142 6.72 -8.46 8.10
C GLY A 142 6.96 -7.60 6.85
N SER A 143 7.01 -8.25 5.69
CA SER A 143 6.95 -7.56 4.40
C SER A 143 5.50 -7.40 3.97
N THR A 144 5.24 -6.57 2.98
CA THR A 144 3.94 -6.47 2.29
C THR A 144 4.13 -6.76 0.81
N ILE A 145 3.04 -6.71 0.03
CA ILE A 145 3.10 -6.79 -1.44
C ILE A 145 3.75 -5.56 -2.09
N GLY A 146 3.80 -4.41 -1.40
CA GLY A 146 4.29 -3.15 -1.96
C GLY A 146 5.68 -3.26 -2.60
N PRO A 147 6.71 -3.75 -1.90
CA PRO A 147 8.04 -3.95 -2.47
C PRO A 147 8.06 -4.93 -3.65
N ILE A 148 7.24 -5.99 -3.61
CA ILE A 148 7.16 -6.99 -4.68
C ILE A 148 6.67 -6.32 -5.96
N THR A 149 5.51 -5.67 -5.90
CA THR A 149 4.91 -5.00 -7.06
C THR A 149 5.73 -3.81 -7.55
N ALA A 150 6.41 -3.07 -6.66
CA ALA A 150 7.25 -1.94 -7.06
C ALA A 150 8.57 -2.37 -7.74
N SER A 151 8.98 -3.64 -7.61
CA SER A 151 10.22 -4.16 -8.18
C SER A 151 10.06 -4.87 -9.53
N GLN A 152 8.83 -5.08 -9.97
CA GLN A 152 8.47 -5.67 -11.28
C GLN A 152 8.40 -4.59 -12.37
#